data_AF-A0A9X1Y3E6-F1
#
_entry.id   AF-A0A9X1Y3E6-F1
#
_cell.length_a   1.000
_cell.length_b   1.000
_cell.length_c   1.000
_cell.angle_alpha   90.00
_cell.angle_beta   90.00
_cell.angle_gamma   90.00
#
_symmetry.space_group_name_H-M   'P 1'
#
loop_
_entity.id
_entity.type
_entity.pdbx_description
1 polymer ?
#
loop_
_entity_poly.entity_id
_entity_poly.type
_entity_poly.pdbx_seq_one_letter_code
_entity_poly.pdbx_strand_id
1 'polypeptide(L)'
;MEAIRLHIEDKWTYRQINEYLGIQDKDRMKVWMRQYREKGQFGLLDQRGRRKNYIDQDRYVKQLERENRMLKKCLEIWMREVQRKGM
;
A
#
# COMPACT_ATOMS: atom_id res chain seq x y z
N MET A 1 -7.26 3.02 12.23
CA MET A 1 -5.85 2.62 12.07
C MET A 1 -5.15 2.39 13.40
N GLU A 2 -5.52 3.14 14.45
CA GLU A 2 -4.92 3.02 15.79
C GLU A 2 -4.90 1.58 16.34
N ALA A 3 -5.98 0.82 16.19
CA ALA A 3 -6.05 -0.58 16.61
C ALA A 3 -4.94 -1.48 16.02
N ILE A 4 -4.59 -1.28 14.74
CA ILE A 4 -3.52 -2.05 14.07
C ILE A 4 -2.15 -1.57 14.53
N ARG A 5 -1.98 -0.26 14.70
CA ARG A 5 -0.74 0.33 15.22
C ARG A 5 -0.40 -0.22 16.61
N LEU A 6 -1.37 -0.20 17.54
CA LEU A 6 -1.24 -0.74 18.89
C LEU A 6 -0.83 -2.23 18.89
N HIS A 7 -1.35 -3.01 17.94
CA HIS A 7 -0.99 -4.42 17.84
C HIS A 7 0.42 -4.64 17.24
N ILE A 8 0.77 -3.92 16.18
CA ILE A 8 2.00 -4.16 15.42
C ILE A 8 3.21 -3.49 16.08
N GLU A 9 3.08 -2.23 16.48
CA GLU A 9 4.15 -1.42 17.08
C GLU A 9 4.23 -1.70 18.57
N ASP A 10 3.11 -1.51 19.28
CA ASP A 10 3.10 -1.54 20.74
C ASP A 10 2.89 -2.96 21.32
N LYS A 11 2.67 -3.97 20.45
CA LYS A 11 2.48 -5.40 20.80
C LYS A 11 1.29 -5.69 21.73
N TRP A 12 0.26 -4.84 21.71
CA TRP A 12 -0.94 -5.07 22.50
C TRP A 12 -1.72 -6.30 22.01
N THR A 13 -2.33 -7.02 22.96
CA THR A 13 -3.24 -8.12 22.65
C THR A 13 -4.58 -7.59 22.12
N TYR A 14 -5.32 -8.40 21.37
CA TYR A 14 -6.65 -8.01 20.87
C TYR A 14 -7.62 -7.66 22.01
N ARG A 15 -7.47 -8.30 23.18
CA ARG A 15 -8.28 -8.00 24.36
C ARG A 15 -8.01 -6.58 24.87
N GLN A 16 -6.74 -6.22 25.08
CA GLN A 16 -6.36 -4.88 25.54
C GLN A 16 -6.82 -3.80 24.56
N ILE A 17 -6.69 -4.06 23.26
CA ILE A 17 -7.13 -3.12 22.22
C ILE A 17 -8.65 -2.96 22.24
N ASN A 18 -9.40 -4.05 22.37
CA ASN A 18 -10.87 -4.00 22.42
C ASN A 18 -11.36 -3.25 23.68
N GLU A 19 -10.75 -3.49 24.83
CA GLU A 19 -11.05 -2.79 26.08
C GLU A 19 -10.75 -1.29 25.95
N TYR A 20 -9.58 -0.93 25.41
CA TYR A 20 -9.14 0.46 25.24
C TYR A 20 -9.99 1.23 24.22
N LEU A 21 -10.37 0.60 23.11
CA LEU A 21 -11.17 1.23 22.05
C LEU A 21 -12.69 1.06 22.25
N GLY A 22 -13.13 0.43 23.33
CA GLY A 22 -14.55 0.18 23.60
C GLY A 22 -15.23 -0.74 22.57
N ILE A 23 -14.46 -1.64 21.93
CA ILE A 23 -14.97 -2.56 20.91
C ILE A 23 -15.63 -3.75 21.60
N GLN A 24 -16.96 -3.86 21.47
CA GLN A 24 -17.73 -4.97 22.02
C GLN A 24 -17.56 -6.28 21.21
N ASP A 25 -17.39 -6.15 19.89
CA ASP A 25 -17.25 -7.27 18.96
C ASP A 25 -15.83 -7.88 19.05
N LYS A 26 -15.74 -9.02 19.74
CA LYS A 26 -14.47 -9.71 20.02
C LYS A 26 -13.75 -10.21 18.76
N ASP A 27 -14.48 -10.46 17.67
CA ASP A 27 -13.91 -10.96 16.42
C ASP A 27 -13.50 -9.83 15.46
N ARG A 28 -13.91 -8.58 15.72
CA ARG A 28 -13.58 -7.41 14.91
C ARG A 28 -12.09 -7.28 14.62
N MET A 29 -11.26 -7.46 15.65
CA MET A 29 -9.80 -7.38 15.49
C MET A 29 -9.24 -8.47 14.59
N LYS A 30 -9.80 -9.69 14.62
CA LYS A 30 -9.38 -10.77 13.72
C LYS A 30 -9.69 -10.41 12.26
N VAL A 31 -10.88 -9.87 12.01
CA VAL A 31 -11.30 -9.44 10.67
C VAL A 31 -10.40 -8.32 10.15
N TRP A 32 -10.17 -7.29 10.96
CA TRP A 32 -9.28 -6.17 10.61
C TRP A 32 -7.85 -6.63 10.35
N MET A 33 -7.30 -7.50 11.19
CA MET A 33 -5.95 -8.04 10.98
C MET A 33 -5.84 -8.93 9.74
N ARG A 34 -6.89 -9.70 9.40
CA ARG A 34 -6.92 -10.46 8.14
C ARG A 34 -6.91 -9.52 6.94
N GLN A 35 -7.80 -8.54 6.92
CA GLN A 35 -7.89 -7.54 5.84
C GLN A 35 -6.58 -6.76 5.69
N TYR A 36 -5.94 -6.40 6.80
CA TYR A 36 -4.66 -5.69 6.80
C TYR A 36 -3.50 -6.54 6.29
N ARG A 37 -3.44 -7.83 6.61
CA ARG A 37 -2.39 -8.70 6.06
C ARG A 37 -2.53 -8.90 4.56
N GLU A 38 -3.75 -9.01 4.06
CA GLU A 38 -4.03 -9.24 2.64
C GLU A 38 -3.84 -7.99 1.79
N LYS A 39 -4.26 -6.83 2.31
CA LYS A 39 -4.44 -5.60 1.53
C LYS A 39 -3.79 -4.37 2.17
N GLY A 40 -3.06 -4.53 3.27
CA GLY A 40 -2.55 -3.40 4.05
C GLY A 40 -3.68 -2.49 4.54
N GLN A 41 -3.42 -1.19 4.62
CA GLN A 41 -4.43 -0.21 5.03
C GLN A 41 -5.67 -0.19 4.12
N PHE A 42 -5.54 -0.58 2.84
CA PHE A 42 -6.67 -0.64 1.90
C PHE A 42 -7.76 -1.60 2.37
N GLY A 43 -7.39 -2.70 3.02
CA GLY A 43 -8.34 -3.69 3.53
C GLY A 43 -9.31 -3.13 4.56
N LEU A 44 -8.92 -2.06 5.27
CA LEU A 44 -9.71 -1.41 6.33
C LEU A 44 -10.51 -0.21 5.85
N LEU A 45 -10.36 0.21 4.60
CA LEU A 45 -11.15 1.31 4.05
C LEU A 45 -12.60 0.86 3.94
N ASP A 46 -13.51 1.67 4.47
CA ASP A 46 -14.93 1.44 4.28
C ASP A 46 -15.28 1.49 2.78
N GLN A 47 -15.88 0.42 2.27
CA GLN A 47 -16.16 0.21 0.85
C GLN A 47 -17.54 0.73 0.43
N ARG A 48 -18.31 1.33 1.36
CA ARG A 48 -19.63 1.88 1.08
C ARG A 48 -19.52 3.20 0.30
N GLY A 49 -20.32 3.32 -0.77
CA GLY A 49 -20.45 4.53 -1.61
C GLY A 49 -19.47 4.61 -2.80
N ARG A 50 -19.65 5.64 -3.65
CA ARG A 50 -18.74 5.98 -4.76
C ARG A 50 -17.60 6.85 -4.23
N ARG A 51 -16.37 6.35 -4.16
CA ARG A 51 -15.19 7.12 -3.74
C ARG A 51 -14.26 7.43 -4.92
N LYS A 52 -13.53 8.54 -4.83
CA LYS A 52 -12.36 8.82 -5.69
C LYS A 52 -11.41 7.62 -5.59
N ASN A 53 -10.97 7.09 -6.73
CA ASN A 53 -10.10 5.92 -6.80
C ASN A 53 -8.87 6.15 -5.92
N TYR A 54 -8.81 5.46 -4.77
CA TYR A 54 -7.60 5.43 -3.96
C TYR A 54 -6.57 4.60 -4.72
N ILE A 55 -5.49 5.25 -5.12
CA ILE A 55 -4.34 4.61 -5.77
C ILE A 55 -3.45 4.10 -4.64
N ASP A 56 -3.23 2.78 -4.60
CA ASP A 56 -2.18 2.17 -3.77
C ASP A 56 -0.85 2.81 -4.16
N GLN A 57 -0.34 3.70 -3.30
CA GLN A 57 0.82 4.52 -3.58
C GLN A 57 2.06 3.67 -3.81
N ASP A 58 2.22 2.57 -3.07
CA ASP A 58 3.35 1.64 -3.23
C ASP A 58 3.28 0.91 -4.56
N ARG A 59 2.08 0.45 -4.94
CA ARG A 59 1.87 -0.19 -6.25
C ARG A 59 2.12 0.79 -7.39
N TYR A 60 1.66 2.03 -7.24
CA TYR A 60 1.85 3.08 -8.22
C TYR A 60 3.32 3.50 -8.35
N VAL A 61 4.03 3.64 -7.23
CA VAL A 61 5.48 3.88 -7.21
C VAL A 61 6.22 2.75 -7.91
N LYS A 62 5.92 1.48 -7.58
CA LYS A 62 6.54 0.33 -8.27
C LYS A 62 6.27 0.31 -9.76
N GLN A 63 5.08 0.72 -10.19
CA GLN A 63 4.75 0.86 -11.61
C GLN A 63 5.60 1.97 -12.25
N LEU A 64 5.63 3.17 -11.64
CA LEU A 64 6.41 4.30 -12.12
C LEU A 64 7.92 4.00 -12.16
N GLU A 65 8.44 3.22 -11.22
CA GLU A 65 9.84 2.78 -11.20
C GLU A 65 10.15 1.89 -12.40
N ARG A 66 9.25 0.95 -12.72
CA ARG A 66 9.40 0.08 -13.90
C ARG A 66 9.33 0.88 -15.20
N GLU A 67 8.37 1.78 -15.31
CA GLU A 67 8.22 2.67 -16.47
C GLU A 67 9.46 3.55 -16.65
N ASN A 68 9.92 4.21 -15.59
CA ASN A 68 11.17 4.99 -15.62
C ASN A 68 12.38 4.16 -16.05
N ARG A 69 12.49 2.92 -15.56
CA ARG A 69 13.59 2.03 -15.92
C ARG A 69 13.59 1.72 -17.42
N MET A 70 12.43 1.47 -17.99
CA MET A 70 12.29 1.21 -19.43
C MET A 70 12.59 2.46 -20.26
N LEU A 71 12.03 3.60 -19.87
CA LEU A 71 12.26 4.87 -20.57
C LEU A 71 13.73 5.28 -20.58
N LYS A 72 14.44 5.12 -19.45
CA LYS A 72 15.89 5.37 -19.38
C LYS A 72 16.67 4.49 -20.36
N LYS A 73 16.35 3.20 -20.45
CA LYS A 73 16.99 2.30 -21.43
C LYS A 73 16.71 2.70 -22.88
N CYS A 74 15.46 3.07 -23.19
CA CYS A 74 15.10 3.54 -24.53
C CYS A 74 15.89 4.80 -24.89
N LEU A 75 16.03 5.73 -23.95
CA LEU A 75 16.81 6.95 -24.15
C LEU A 75 18.30 6.63 -24.40
N GLU A 76 18.90 5.72 -23.63
CA GLU A 76 20.29 5.29 -23.83
C GLU A 76 20.53 4.74 -25.24
N ILE A 77 19.64 3.89 -25.75
CA ILE A 77 19.72 3.33 -27.11
C ILE A 77 19.62 4.45 -28.14
N TRP A 78 18.63 5.33 -27.99
CA TRP A 78 18.41 6.43 -28.92
C TRP A 78 19.62 7.38 -28.98
N MET A 79 20.19 7.75 -27.82
CA MET A 79 21.39 8.60 -27.78
C MET A 79 22.59 7.94 -28.49
N ARG A 80 22.77 6.62 -28.33
CA ARG A 80 23.82 5.88 -29.05
C ARG A 80 23.59 5.91 -30.56
N GLU A 81 22.35 5.76 -31.01
CA GLU A 81 22.00 5.82 -32.44
C GLU A 81 22.23 7.20 -33.04
N VAL A 82 21.88 8.26 -32.30
CA VAL A 82 22.12 9.66 -32.72
C VAL A 82 23.61 9.94 -32.84
N GLN A 83 24.41 9.54 -31.83
CA GLN A 83 25.88 9.67 -31.91
C GLN A 83 26.46 8.89 -33.08
N ARG A 84 25.92 7.70 -33.39
CA ARG A 84 26.38 6.87 -34.50
C ARG A 84 26.02 7.42 -35.88
N LYS A 85 24.97 8.23 -35.99
CA LYS A 85 24.55 8.90 -37.25
C LYS A 85 25.19 10.28 -37.45
N GLY A 86 25.77 10.86 -36.41
CA GLY A 86 26.49 12.14 -36.46
C GLY A 86 27.99 12.02 -36.79
N MET A 87 28.46 10.81 -37.11
CA MET A 87 29.77 10.50 -37.71
C MET A 87 29.60 10.10 -39.17
#